data_AF-A0A4V2MT75-F1
#
_entry.id   AF-A0A4V2MT75-F1
#
_cell.length_a   1.000
_cell.length_b   1.000
_cell.length_c   1.000
_cell.angle_alpha   90.00
_cell.angle_beta   90.00
_cell.angle_gamma   90.00
#
_symmetry.space_group_name_H-M   'P 1'
#
loop_
_entity.id
_entity.type
_entity.pdbx_description
1 polymer ?
#
loop_
_entity_poly.entity_id
_entity_poly.type
_entity_poly.pdbx_seq_one_letter_code
_entity_poly.pdbx_strand_id
1 'polypeptide(L)'
;MTGIPATVSVLRWAAERARLTDAELEERFRKWPLWLSGEAMPTLRQLEEFARLTHTSFGYFFLPEPPSLPLPVPDYRTFRDIDLRDPSTELLDTIFLCEQRQEWFREYAQMQGMQPLPFVGSASAADRPEEVARKIRDVLPLSMEERAALPTWTDALRQLMAKMEAIGILVMASSIVGGNTHRQLDGQEFRGFVLTAGRLRLVMVCSN
;
A
#
# COMPACT_ATOMS: atom_id res chain seq x y z
N MET A 1 21.19 19.53 -26.72
CA MET A 1 20.29 19.52 -25.53
C MET A 1 21.15 19.30 -24.31
N THR A 2 21.05 20.16 -23.31
CA THR A 2 21.87 20.10 -22.08
C THR A 2 21.39 18.94 -21.21
N GLY A 3 22.33 18.09 -20.78
CA GLY A 3 22.05 17.03 -19.80
C GLY A 3 21.88 17.61 -18.41
N ILE A 4 21.05 16.96 -17.59
CA ILE A 4 20.84 17.31 -16.19
C ILE A 4 21.48 16.23 -15.30
N PRO A 5 22.23 16.59 -14.25
CA PRO A 5 22.81 15.59 -13.35
C PRO A 5 21.71 14.80 -12.65
N ALA A 6 21.86 13.49 -12.64
CA ALA A 6 21.02 12.57 -11.89
C ALA A 6 21.91 11.50 -11.27
N THR A 7 21.66 11.17 -10.01
CA THR A 7 22.47 10.21 -9.28
C THR A 7 22.15 8.79 -9.75
N VAL A 8 23.17 8.06 -10.22
CA VAL A 8 23.02 6.70 -10.78
C VAL A 8 22.38 5.72 -9.79
N SER A 9 22.79 5.77 -8.51
CA SER A 9 22.21 4.89 -7.48
C SER A 9 20.70 5.15 -7.30
N VAL A 10 20.26 6.40 -7.39
CA VAL A 10 18.83 6.76 -7.31
C VAL A 10 18.07 6.36 -8.57
N LEU A 11 18.69 6.47 -9.76
CA LEU A 11 18.10 5.98 -11.01
C LEU A 11 17.85 4.47 -10.95
N ARG A 12 18.83 3.68 -10.49
CA ARG A 12 18.68 2.22 -10.31
C ARG A 12 17.60 1.89 -9.29
N TRP A 13 17.64 2.54 -8.13
CA TRP A 13 16.64 2.37 -7.09
C TRP A 13 15.20 2.64 -7.58
N ALA A 14 15.00 3.70 -8.36
CA ALA A 14 13.68 4.02 -8.92
C ALA A 14 13.21 2.98 -9.95
N ALA A 15 14.13 2.49 -10.80
CA ALA A 15 13.85 1.43 -11.77
C ALA A 15 13.47 0.10 -11.08
N GLU A 16 14.25 -0.30 -10.07
CA GLU A 16 14.01 -1.52 -9.30
C GLU A 16 12.67 -1.49 -8.58
N ARG A 17 12.32 -0.37 -7.93
CA ARG A 17 11.02 -0.19 -7.26
C ARG A 17 9.83 -0.19 -8.20
N ALA A 18 10.02 0.33 -9.42
CA ALA A 18 9.03 0.27 -10.48
C ALA A 18 9.00 -1.10 -11.20
N ARG A 19 9.87 -2.03 -10.81
CA ARG A 19 10.02 -3.39 -11.39
C ARG A 19 10.30 -3.36 -12.89
N LEU A 20 10.99 -2.33 -13.36
CA LEU A 20 11.37 -2.18 -14.75
C LEU A 20 12.73 -2.83 -14.97
N THR A 21 12.82 -3.67 -15.99
CA THR A 21 14.07 -4.28 -16.41
C THR A 21 14.95 -3.30 -17.18
N ASP A 22 16.26 -3.52 -17.18
CA ASP A 22 17.19 -2.73 -17.99
C ASP A 22 16.82 -2.78 -19.49
N ALA A 23 16.29 -3.90 -19.98
CA ALA A 23 15.84 -4.04 -21.37
C ALA A 23 14.64 -3.14 -21.71
N GLU A 24 13.62 -3.11 -20.84
CA GLU A 24 12.46 -2.22 -21.00
C GLU A 24 12.86 -0.73 -20.95
N LEU A 25 13.79 -0.40 -20.05
CA LEU A 25 14.31 0.96 -19.93
C LEU A 25 15.20 1.36 -21.09
N GLU A 26 16.00 0.46 -21.64
CA GLU A 26 16.83 0.73 -22.82
C GLU A 26 15.98 0.92 -24.08
N GLU A 27 14.90 0.17 -24.24
CA GLU A 27 13.97 0.34 -25.36
C GLU A 27 13.38 1.76 -25.39
N ARG A 28 12.98 2.27 -24.21
CA ARG A 28 12.37 3.59 -24.06
C ARG A 28 13.41 4.72 -24.00
N PHE A 29 14.51 4.49 -23.30
CA PHE A 29 15.61 5.40 -23.10
C PHE A 29 16.89 4.76 -23.64
N ARG A 30 17.14 4.87 -24.96
CA ARG A 30 18.32 4.25 -25.61
C ARG A 30 19.68 4.56 -24.98
N LYS A 31 19.76 5.62 -24.17
CA LYS A 31 20.98 6.02 -23.46
C LYS A 31 21.02 5.51 -22.02
N TRP A 32 20.09 4.65 -21.60
CA TRP A 32 20.01 4.10 -20.24
C TRP A 32 21.34 3.48 -19.78
N PRO A 33 22.03 2.62 -20.58
CA PRO A 33 23.34 2.11 -20.18
C PRO A 33 24.39 3.21 -19.95
N LEU A 34 24.34 4.28 -20.76
CA LEU A 34 25.24 5.43 -20.65
C LEU A 34 24.90 6.34 -19.46
N TRP A 35 23.63 6.39 -19.05
CA TRP A 35 23.24 7.05 -17.80
C TRP A 35 23.81 6.30 -16.61
N LEU A 36 23.76 4.97 -16.64
CA LEU A 36 24.26 4.12 -15.58
C LEU A 36 25.79 4.10 -15.47
N SER A 37 26.52 4.25 -16.58
CA SER A 37 27.98 4.40 -16.55
C SER A 37 28.46 5.83 -16.26
N GLY A 38 27.57 6.81 -16.31
CA GLY A 38 27.88 8.23 -16.16
C GLY A 38 28.48 8.89 -17.41
N GLU A 39 28.58 8.16 -18.52
CA GLU A 39 29.07 8.67 -19.81
C GLU A 39 28.11 9.66 -20.49
N ALA A 40 26.82 9.56 -20.17
CA ALA A 40 25.82 10.51 -20.62
C ALA A 40 24.84 10.85 -19.49
N MET A 41 24.33 12.07 -19.52
CA MET A 41 23.25 12.48 -18.63
C MET A 41 21.89 12.46 -19.36
N PRO A 42 20.79 12.15 -18.66
CA PRO A 42 19.45 12.38 -19.19
C PRO A 42 19.26 13.86 -19.48
N THR A 43 18.40 14.18 -20.45
CA THR A 43 17.86 15.55 -20.55
C THR A 43 16.75 15.76 -19.51
N LEU A 44 16.41 17.02 -19.22
CA LEU A 44 15.30 17.35 -18.32
C LEU A 44 14.01 16.59 -18.68
N ARG A 45 13.62 16.62 -19.97
CA ARG A 45 12.41 15.92 -20.45
C ARG A 45 12.49 14.40 -20.28
N GLN A 46 13.66 13.81 -20.50
CA GLN A 46 13.87 12.38 -20.30
C GLN A 46 13.78 12.01 -18.83
N LEU A 47 14.35 12.83 -17.93
CA LEU A 47 14.28 12.60 -16.50
C LEU A 47 12.85 12.82 -15.96
N GLU A 48 12.09 13.80 -16.49
CA GLU A 48 10.66 13.98 -16.19
C GLU A 48 9.79 12.81 -16.69
N GLU A 49 10.12 12.26 -17.86
CA GLU A 49 9.47 11.05 -18.37
C GLU A 49 9.79 9.83 -17.50
N PHE A 50 11.06 9.65 -17.13
CA PHE A 50 11.49 8.59 -16.23
C PHE A 50 10.84 8.71 -14.85
N ALA A 51 10.75 9.93 -14.30
CA ALA A 51 10.05 10.22 -13.05
C ALA A 51 8.57 9.78 -13.07
N ARG A 52 7.87 10.12 -14.16
CA ARG A 52 6.45 9.71 -14.35
C ARG A 52 6.30 8.20 -14.53
N LEU A 53 7.22 7.58 -15.27
CA LEU A 53 7.21 6.14 -15.50
C LEU A 53 7.44 5.34 -14.21
N THR A 54 8.39 5.79 -13.39
CA THR A 54 8.78 5.13 -12.14
C THR A 54 7.97 5.61 -10.93
N HIS A 55 6.97 6.48 -11.13
CA HIS A 55 6.21 7.13 -10.06
C HIS A 55 7.09 7.72 -8.94
N THR A 56 8.28 8.19 -9.31
CA THR A 56 9.28 8.71 -8.38
C THR A 56 9.29 10.24 -8.43
N SER A 57 9.32 10.87 -7.26
CA SER A 57 9.43 12.33 -7.17
C SER A 57 10.68 12.82 -7.89
N PHE A 58 10.51 13.75 -8.83
CA PHE A 58 11.60 14.27 -9.66
C PHE A 58 12.80 14.76 -8.83
N GLY A 59 12.54 15.38 -7.68
CA GLY A 59 13.57 15.87 -6.77
C GLY A 59 14.49 14.77 -6.20
N TYR A 60 14.05 13.52 -6.16
CA TYR A 60 14.85 12.43 -5.60
C TYR A 60 16.07 12.12 -6.44
N PHE A 61 16.02 12.31 -7.76
CA PHE A 61 17.13 12.03 -8.66
C PHE A 61 18.37 12.90 -8.41
N PHE A 62 18.26 13.94 -7.60
CA PHE A 62 19.37 14.81 -7.20
C PHE A 62 19.92 14.49 -5.80
N LEU A 63 19.34 13.51 -5.10
CA LEU A 63 19.85 13.05 -3.81
C LEU A 63 21.18 12.30 -4.00
N PRO A 64 22.12 12.40 -3.06
CA PRO A 64 23.41 11.70 -3.16
C PRO A 64 23.27 10.17 -3.09
N GLU A 65 22.21 9.68 -2.45
CA GLU A 65 21.90 8.26 -2.30
C GLU A 65 20.36 8.06 -2.27
N PRO A 66 19.88 6.84 -2.56
CA PRO A 66 18.46 6.54 -2.46
C PRO A 66 17.89 6.85 -1.08
N PRO A 67 16.72 7.51 -0.99
CA PRO A 67 16.10 7.76 0.30
C PRO A 67 15.57 6.45 0.89
N SER A 68 15.73 6.28 2.20
CA SER A 68 15.02 5.24 2.94
C SER A 68 13.55 5.65 3.08
N LEU A 69 12.64 4.91 2.43
CA LEU A 69 11.20 5.12 2.52
C LEU A 69 10.60 4.02 3.40
N PRO A 70 10.50 4.22 4.72
CA PRO A 70 9.90 3.22 5.60
C PRO A 70 8.43 3.02 5.23
N LEU A 71 7.96 1.79 5.37
CA LEU A 71 6.53 1.51 5.34
C LEU A 71 5.86 2.26 6.50
N PRO A 72 4.88 3.15 6.23
CA PRO A 72 4.23 3.91 7.30
C PRO A 72 3.17 3.10 8.05
N VAL A 73 3.10 1.78 7.81
CA VAL A 73 2.13 0.87 8.43
C VAL A 73 2.82 -0.19 9.29
N PRO A 74 2.47 -0.33 10.57
CA PRO A 74 3.07 -1.33 11.45
C PRO A 74 2.49 -2.73 11.22
N ASP A 75 1.21 -2.83 10.83
CA ASP A 75 0.49 -4.09 10.65
C ASP A 75 0.18 -4.30 9.16
N TYR A 76 1.00 -5.10 8.48
CA TYR A 76 0.79 -5.53 7.10
C TYR A 76 1.01 -7.03 6.95
N ARG A 77 0.34 -7.63 5.97
CA ARG A 77 0.47 -9.05 5.62
C ARG A 77 1.19 -9.18 4.29
N THR A 78 2.23 -9.99 4.23
CA THR A 78 2.96 -10.32 3.00
C THR A 78 2.74 -11.78 2.62
N PHE A 79 3.17 -12.16 1.42
CA PHE A 79 3.27 -13.58 1.08
C PHE A 79 4.48 -14.20 1.80
N ARG A 80 4.24 -15.24 2.61
CA ARG A 80 5.26 -15.96 3.41
C ARG A 80 5.92 -15.16 4.54
N ASP A 81 5.27 -14.11 5.04
CA ASP A 81 5.76 -13.29 6.16
C ASP A 81 7.18 -12.73 5.92
N ILE A 82 7.51 -12.41 4.67
CA ILE A 82 8.77 -11.77 4.29
C ILE A 82 8.68 -10.28 4.62
N ASP A 83 9.70 -9.73 5.29
CA ASP A 83 9.81 -8.29 5.55
C ASP A 83 9.98 -7.50 4.25
N LEU A 84 9.09 -6.54 4.03
CA LEU A 84 9.18 -5.56 2.95
C LEU A 84 10.19 -4.49 3.34
N ARG A 85 11.43 -4.63 2.86
CA ARG A 85 12.48 -3.62 3.06
C ARG A 85 12.28 -2.38 2.19
N ASP A 86 11.80 -2.58 0.96
CA ASP A 86 11.60 -1.54 -0.04
C ASP A 86 10.21 -1.68 -0.69
N PRO A 87 9.20 -0.92 -0.22
CA PRO A 87 7.87 -0.99 -0.79
C PRO A 87 7.83 -0.40 -2.20
N SER A 88 7.03 -1.00 -3.08
CA SER A 88 6.75 -0.49 -4.41
C SER A 88 6.05 0.87 -4.33
N THR A 89 6.14 1.61 -5.43
CA THR A 89 5.41 2.87 -5.58
C THR A 89 3.90 2.67 -5.49
N GLU A 90 3.42 1.55 -6.01
CA GLU A 90 2.02 1.14 -6.02
C GLU A 90 1.49 0.93 -4.60
N LEU A 91 2.27 0.23 -3.76
CA LEU A 91 1.94 0.01 -2.36
C LEU A 91 1.95 1.31 -1.57
N LEU A 92 2.99 2.15 -1.70
CA LEU A 92 3.07 3.43 -0.99
C LEU A 92 1.92 4.38 -1.36
N ASP A 93 1.67 4.57 -2.65
CA ASP A 93 0.57 5.43 -3.12
C ASP A 93 -0.78 4.95 -2.58
N THR A 94 -0.95 3.63 -2.49
CA THR A 94 -2.15 3.01 -1.95
C THR A 94 -2.29 3.26 -0.45
N ILE A 95 -1.20 3.14 0.31
CA ILE A 95 -1.19 3.47 1.73
C ILE A 95 -1.52 4.95 1.96
N PHE A 96 -0.87 5.87 1.23
CA PHE A 96 -1.14 7.30 1.36
C PHE A 96 -2.57 7.68 0.98
N LEU A 97 -3.16 6.99 0.00
CA LEU A 97 -4.57 7.15 -0.33
C LEU A 97 -5.48 6.68 0.81
N CYS A 98 -5.14 5.56 1.45
CA CYS A 98 -5.85 5.06 2.62
C CYS A 98 -5.73 6.00 3.80
N GLU A 99 -4.55 6.53 4.10
CA GLU A 99 -4.34 7.52 5.18
C GLU A 99 -5.20 8.77 4.96
N GLN A 100 -5.24 9.31 3.74
CA GLN A 100 -6.12 10.45 3.41
C GLN A 100 -7.61 10.13 3.63
N ARG A 101 -8.05 8.93 3.24
CA ARG A 101 -9.45 8.49 3.46
C ARG A 101 -9.75 8.25 4.93
N GLN A 102 -8.80 7.72 5.69
CA GLN A 102 -8.94 7.56 7.13
C GLN A 102 -9.08 8.91 7.83
N GLU A 103 -8.27 9.89 7.45
CA GLU A 103 -8.33 11.24 7.99
C GLU A 103 -9.70 11.88 7.72
N TRP A 104 -10.15 11.85 6.46
CA TRP A 104 -11.47 12.33 6.09
C TRP A 104 -12.59 11.62 6.88
N PHE A 105 -12.52 10.30 7.01
CA PHE A 105 -13.53 9.54 7.75
C PHE A 105 -13.52 9.88 9.24
N ARG A 106 -12.34 10.17 9.80
CA ARG A 106 -12.19 10.61 11.19
C ARG A 106 -12.88 11.95 11.42
N GLU A 107 -12.64 12.93 10.56
CA GLU A 107 -13.31 14.22 10.62
C GLU A 107 -14.83 14.07 10.49
N TYR A 108 -15.27 13.26 9.52
CA TYR A 108 -16.68 12.94 9.34
C TYR A 108 -17.31 12.30 10.58
N ALA A 109 -16.65 11.30 11.18
CA ALA A 109 -17.10 10.64 12.40
C ALA A 109 -17.24 11.60 13.58
N GLN A 110 -16.30 12.53 13.73
CA GLN A 110 -16.36 13.57 14.75
C GLN A 110 -17.53 14.53 14.52
N MET A 111 -17.73 15.00 13.29
CA MET A 111 -18.83 15.90 12.93
C MET A 111 -20.21 15.25 13.17
N GLN A 112 -20.33 13.94 12.93
CA GLN A 112 -21.57 13.18 13.15
C GLN A 112 -21.73 12.69 14.59
N GLY A 113 -20.79 12.98 15.49
CA GLY A 113 -20.85 12.54 16.90
C GLY A 113 -20.75 11.02 17.08
N MET A 114 -20.16 10.31 16.12
CA MET A 114 -19.97 8.87 16.21
C MET A 114 -19.08 8.52 17.41
N GLN A 115 -19.48 7.48 18.14
CA GLN A 115 -18.72 7.04 19.31
C GLN A 115 -17.50 6.21 18.91
N PRO A 116 -16.41 6.31 19.67
CA PRO A 116 -15.27 5.42 19.52
C PRO A 116 -15.64 3.93 19.58
N LEU A 117 -14.95 3.10 18.80
CA LEU A 117 -15.17 1.66 18.80
C LEU A 117 -14.59 1.05 20.10
N PRO A 118 -15.42 0.44 20.98
CA PRO A 118 -14.98 -0.01 22.31
C PRO A 118 -14.01 -1.20 22.27
N PHE A 119 -14.01 -1.96 21.18
CA PHE A 119 -13.12 -3.11 20.99
C PHE A 119 -11.73 -2.72 20.48
N VAL A 120 -11.55 -1.49 19.96
CA VAL A 120 -10.25 -1.01 19.49
C VAL A 120 -9.34 -0.68 20.67
N GLY A 121 -8.18 -1.34 20.75
CA GLY A 121 -7.23 -1.19 21.86
C GLY A 121 -7.67 -1.87 23.16
N SER A 122 -8.66 -2.77 23.09
CA SER A 122 -9.20 -3.52 24.25
C SER A 122 -8.40 -4.75 24.65
N ALA A 123 -7.30 -5.05 23.93
CA ALA A 123 -6.43 -6.19 24.16
C ALA A 123 -4.95 -5.77 24.03
N SER A 124 -4.09 -6.55 24.67
CA SER A 124 -2.64 -6.39 24.72
C SER A 124 -1.92 -7.72 24.47
N ALA A 125 -0.61 -7.69 24.24
CA ALA A 125 0.20 -8.89 24.07
C ALA A 125 0.28 -9.79 25.33
N ALA A 126 -0.17 -9.29 26.49
CA ALA A 126 -0.24 -10.06 27.73
C ALA A 126 -1.54 -10.87 27.85
N ASP A 127 -2.57 -10.56 27.05
CA ASP A 127 -3.84 -11.27 27.10
C ASP A 127 -3.73 -12.67 26.48
N ARG A 128 -4.52 -13.61 26.99
CA ARG A 128 -4.55 -14.97 26.45
C ARG A 128 -5.15 -14.97 25.04
N PRO A 129 -4.49 -15.58 24.04
CA PRO A 129 -4.99 -15.59 22.66
C PRO A 129 -6.42 -16.12 22.51
N GLU A 130 -6.81 -17.13 23.30
CA GLU A 130 -8.16 -17.69 23.25
C GLU A 130 -9.23 -16.69 23.72
N GLU A 131 -8.90 -15.85 24.70
CA GLU A 131 -9.81 -14.85 25.23
C GLU A 131 -9.99 -13.69 24.24
N VAL A 132 -8.90 -13.25 23.61
CA VAL A 132 -8.94 -12.24 22.54
C VAL A 132 -9.73 -12.77 21.34
N ALA A 133 -9.52 -14.02 20.93
CA ALA A 133 -10.26 -14.64 19.85
C ALA A 133 -11.76 -14.72 20.13
N ARG A 134 -12.16 -15.00 21.37
CA ARG A 134 -13.57 -14.97 21.80
C ARG A 134 -14.14 -13.56 21.71
N LYS A 135 -13.46 -12.54 22.26
CA LYS A 135 -13.89 -11.13 22.15
C LYS A 135 -14.08 -10.71 20.68
N ILE A 136 -13.19 -11.13 19.79
CA ILE A 136 -13.30 -10.85 18.34
C ILE A 136 -14.57 -11.50 17.76
N ARG A 137 -14.88 -12.75 18.11
CA ARG A 137 -16.10 -13.44 17.64
C ARG A 137 -17.39 -12.81 18.19
N ASP A 138 -17.36 -12.29 19.41
CA ASP A 138 -18.50 -11.62 20.03
C ASP A 138 -18.83 -10.30 19.30
N VAL A 139 -17.79 -9.57 18.86
CA VAL A 139 -17.93 -8.30 18.12
C VAL A 139 -18.23 -8.55 16.64
N LEU A 140 -17.54 -9.50 16.02
CA LEU A 140 -17.67 -9.85 14.61
C LEU A 140 -18.20 -11.29 14.51
N PRO A 141 -19.54 -11.48 14.53
CA PRO A 141 -20.13 -12.82 14.49
C PRO A 141 -19.93 -13.43 13.09
N LEU A 142 -18.97 -14.34 13.02
CA LEU A 142 -18.65 -15.16 11.85
C LEU A 142 -19.32 -16.53 12.02
N SER A 143 -20.44 -16.75 11.33
CA SER A 143 -21.08 -18.07 11.29
C SER A 143 -20.43 -18.95 10.23
N MET A 144 -20.02 -20.15 10.65
CA MET A 144 -19.55 -21.18 9.71
C MET A 144 -20.66 -21.66 8.78
N GLU A 145 -21.91 -21.66 9.25
CA GLU A 145 -23.08 -22.03 8.44
C GLU A 145 -23.38 -20.96 7.37
N GLU A 146 -23.37 -19.68 7.74
CA GLU A 146 -23.50 -18.57 6.79
C GLU A 146 -22.38 -18.64 5.74
N ARG A 147 -21.15 -18.92 6.18
CA ARG A 147 -20.01 -19.07 5.28
C ARG A 147 -20.15 -20.25 4.32
N ALA A 148 -20.63 -21.40 4.81
CA ALA A 148 -20.80 -22.62 4.02
C ALA A 148 -21.93 -22.49 2.98
N ALA A 149 -22.93 -21.66 3.27
CA ALA A 149 -24.02 -21.37 2.33
C ALA A 149 -23.58 -20.46 1.16
N LEU A 150 -22.43 -19.79 1.24
CA LEU A 150 -21.95 -18.89 0.19
C LEU A 150 -21.23 -19.67 -0.93
N PRO A 151 -21.66 -19.48 -2.20
CA PRO A 151 -21.21 -20.31 -3.31
C PRO A 151 -19.77 -20.01 -3.74
N THR A 152 -19.27 -18.79 -3.48
CA THR A 152 -17.92 -18.39 -3.88
C THR A 152 -17.12 -17.79 -2.72
N TRP A 153 -15.79 -17.84 -2.84
CA TRP A 153 -14.88 -17.12 -1.94
C TRP A 153 -15.13 -15.60 -1.95
N THR A 154 -15.42 -15.04 -3.12
CA THR A 154 -15.68 -13.61 -3.29
C THR A 154 -16.92 -13.17 -2.52
N ASP A 155 -17.98 -13.99 -2.50
CA ASP A 155 -19.20 -13.68 -1.74
C ASP A 155 -18.93 -13.70 -0.23
N ALA A 156 -18.09 -14.62 0.23
CA ALA A 156 -17.66 -14.66 1.63
C ALA A 156 -16.82 -13.45 2.03
N LEU A 157 -15.93 -13.01 1.14
CA LEU A 157 -15.16 -11.79 1.38
C LEU A 157 -16.09 -10.57 1.47
N ARG A 158 -17.06 -10.42 0.55
CA ARG A 158 -18.03 -9.31 0.60
C ARG A 158 -18.88 -9.35 1.87
N GLN A 159 -19.34 -10.52 2.29
CA GLN A 159 -20.09 -10.65 3.54
C GLN A 159 -19.23 -10.27 4.76
N LEU A 160 -17.96 -10.69 4.78
CA LEU A 160 -17.03 -10.31 5.83
C LEU A 160 -16.83 -8.79 5.89
N MET A 161 -16.60 -8.15 4.74
CA MET A 161 -16.47 -6.70 4.63
C MET A 161 -17.72 -5.99 5.15
N ALA A 162 -18.92 -6.42 4.73
CA ALA A 162 -20.18 -5.84 5.18
C ALA A 162 -20.38 -5.98 6.70
N LYS A 163 -20.00 -7.12 7.29
CA LYS A 163 -20.06 -7.31 8.75
C LYS A 163 -19.07 -6.42 9.50
N MET A 164 -17.88 -6.20 8.95
CA MET A 164 -16.89 -5.25 9.50
C MET A 164 -17.40 -3.80 9.42
N GLU A 165 -17.98 -3.41 8.28
CA GLU A 165 -18.57 -2.09 8.09
C GLU A 165 -19.75 -1.84 9.04
N ALA A 166 -20.59 -2.85 9.27
CA ALA A 166 -21.72 -2.78 10.20
C ALA A 166 -21.30 -2.50 11.66
N ILE A 167 -20.08 -2.87 12.04
CA ILE A 167 -19.51 -2.57 13.37
C ILE A 167 -18.64 -1.31 13.38
N GLY A 168 -18.70 -0.49 12.32
CA GLY A 168 -18.03 0.80 12.22
C GLY A 168 -16.58 0.76 11.76
N ILE A 169 -16.10 -0.37 11.25
CA ILE A 169 -14.78 -0.46 10.60
C ILE A 169 -14.93 0.00 9.15
N LEU A 170 -14.19 1.03 8.75
CA LEU A 170 -14.12 1.39 7.34
C LEU A 170 -13.31 0.31 6.61
N VAL A 171 -13.87 -0.29 5.56
CA VAL A 171 -13.17 -1.31 4.76
C VAL A 171 -12.90 -0.79 3.35
N MET A 172 -11.67 -0.98 2.87
CA MET A 172 -11.28 -0.62 1.51
C MET A 172 -10.68 -1.83 0.80
N ALA A 173 -11.17 -2.12 -0.41
CA ALA A 173 -10.64 -3.19 -1.25
C ALA A 173 -10.42 -2.73 -2.70
N SER A 174 -9.23 -3.05 -3.23
CA SER A 174 -8.83 -2.75 -4.61
C SER A 174 -7.72 -3.70 -5.05
N SER A 175 -7.66 -4.03 -6.34
CA SER A 175 -6.48 -4.67 -6.96
C SER A 175 -5.62 -3.68 -7.73
N ILE A 176 -6.02 -2.40 -7.77
CA ILE A 176 -5.36 -1.34 -8.54
C ILE A 176 -5.11 -0.10 -7.69
N VAL A 177 -4.10 0.68 -8.06
CA VAL A 177 -3.77 1.93 -7.37
C VAL A 177 -4.78 3.01 -7.74
N GLY A 178 -5.55 3.46 -6.75
CA GLY A 178 -6.60 4.47 -6.92
C GLY A 178 -7.70 3.98 -7.87
N GLY A 179 -7.66 4.45 -9.13
CA GLY A 179 -8.57 4.03 -10.21
C GLY A 179 -7.85 3.71 -11.53
N ASN A 180 -6.52 3.54 -11.50
CA ASN A 180 -5.73 3.29 -12.69
C ASN A 180 -5.58 1.78 -12.95
N THR A 181 -6.30 1.26 -13.94
CA THR A 181 -6.29 -0.18 -14.30
C THR A 181 -4.94 -0.70 -14.80
N HIS A 182 -4.03 0.19 -15.18
CA HIS A 182 -2.68 -0.17 -15.61
C HIS A 182 -1.68 -0.23 -14.44
N ARG A 183 -2.06 0.21 -13.24
CA ARG A 183 -1.25 0.11 -12.02
C ARG A 183 -1.83 -0.93 -11.09
N GLN A 184 -1.45 -2.19 -11.31
CA GLN A 184 -1.88 -3.33 -10.51
C GLN A 184 -1.09 -3.40 -9.20
N LEU A 185 -1.77 -3.81 -8.13
CA LEU A 185 -1.12 -4.19 -6.89
C LEU A 185 -0.56 -5.61 -7.00
N ASP A 186 0.63 -5.85 -6.46
CA ASP A 186 1.21 -7.19 -6.42
C ASP A 186 0.80 -7.92 -5.13
N GLY A 187 -0.03 -8.96 -5.28
CA GLY A 187 -0.44 -9.84 -4.17
C GLY A 187 0.69 -10.69 -3.56
N GLN A 188 1.86 -10.78 -4.22
CA GLN A 188 3.06 -11.38 -3.62
C GLN A 188 3.78 -10.41 -2.69
N GLU A 189 3.74 -9.11 -3.03
CA GLU A 189 4.29 -8.04 -2.19
C GLU A 189 3.44 -7.88 -0.92
N PHE A 190 2.13 -7.78 -1.08
CA PHE A 190 1.24 -7.36 -0.01
C PHE A 190 -0.18 -7.93 -0.14
N ARG A 191 -0.80 -8.31 0.98
CA ARG A 191 -2.13 -8.94 1.06
C ARG A 191 -3.17 -8.23 1.93
N GLY A 192 -2.81 -7.14 2.60
CA GLY A 192 -3.71 -6.41 3.50
C GLY A 192 -2.96 -5.73 4.65
N PHE A 193 -3.38 -4.51 5.01
CA PHE A 193 -2.80 -3.71 6.10
C PHE A 193 -3.95 -3.10 6.90
N VAL A 194 -3.63 -2.76 8.14
CA VAL A 194 -4.56 -2.08 9.03
C VAL A 194 -3.99 -0.72 9.39
N LEU A 195 -4.78 0.33 9.17
CA LEU A 195 -4.47 1.68 9.63
C LEU A 195 -5.25 1.96 10.91
N THR A 196 -4.53 2.40 11.94
CA THR A 196 -5.12 2.76 13.23
C THR A 196 -4.75 4.19 13.57
N ALA A 197 -5.75 5.08 13.65
CA ALA A 197 -5.57 6.48 14.00
C ALA A 197 -6.47 6.80 15.19
N GLY A 198 -5.94 6.63 16.41
CA GLY A 198 -6.73 6.72 17.64
C GLY A 198 -7.75 5.59 17.76
N ARG A 199 -8.99 5.91 18.15
CA ARG A 199 -10.06 4.92 18.37
C ARG A 199 -10.96 4.66 17.13
N LEU A 200 -10.62 5.26 15.99
CA LEU A 200 -11.25 5.01 14.69
C LEU A 200 -10.25 4.24 13.83
N ARG A 201 -10.71 3.17 13.16
CA ARG A 201 -9.84 2.33 12.32
C ARG A 201 -10.37 2.25 10.90
N LEU A 202 -9.43 2.34 9.96
CA LEU A 202 -9.64 1.98 8.55
C LEU A 202 -8.87 0.67 8.33
N VAL A 203 -9.57 -0.37 7.90
CA VAL A 203 -8.98 -1.66 7.50
C VAL A 203 -8.93 -1.70 5.98
N MET A 204 -7.77 -1.94 5.39
CA MET A 204 -7.66 -2.17 3.94
C MET A 204 -7.41 -3.65 3.65
N VAL A 205 -8.27 -4.26 2.83
CA VAL A 205 -8.11 -5.62 2.31
C VAL A 205 -7.85 -5.56 0.80
N CYS A 206 -6.62 -5.79 0.36
CA CYS A 206 -6.22 -5.87 -1.07
C CYS A 206 -5.22 -7.03 -1.22
N SER A 207 -5.19 -7.91 -2.22
CA SER A 207 -5.91 -8.09 -3.50
C SER A 207 -6.49 -9.51 -3.57
N ASN A 208 -7.17 -9.84 -4.67
CA ASN A 208 -7.33 -11.23 -5.12
C ASN A 208 -5.95 -11.88 -5.36
#